data_AF-A0AAW3TWG7-F1
#
_entry.id   AF-A0AAW3TWG7-F1
#
_cell.length_a   1.000
_cell.length_b   1.000
_cell.length_c   1.000
_cell.angle_alpha   90.00
_cell.angle_beta   90.00
_cell.angle_gamma   90.00
#
_symmetry.space_group_name_H-M   'P 1'
#
loop_
_entity.id
_entity.type
_entity.pdbx_description
1 polymer ?
#
loop_
_entity_poly.entity_id
_entity_poly.type
_entity_poly.pdbx_seq_one_letter_code
_entity_poly.pdbx_strand_id
1 'polypeptide(L)'
;MIIGGGPAGLTAAIYRARFRRDVVVFDDGNSRASWIPKSHNHPGFPEGIGGNELLVRMRAQAERYGVVLHHERATALERKGDGSSYRQ
;
A
#
# COMPACT_ATOMS: atom_id res chain seq x y z
N MET A 1 2.09 -10.86 3.03
CA MET A 1 2.18 -9.62 3.82
C MET A 1 2.98 -8.60 3.03
N ILE A 2 2.60 -7.34 3.14
CA ILE A 2 3.30 -6.17 2.60
C ILE A 2 3.46 -5.18 3.76
N ILE A 3 4.64 -4.58 3.91
CA ILE A 3 4.92 -3.53 4.90
C ILE A 3 5.13 -2.22 4.11
N GLY A 4 4.30 -1.22 4.42
CA GLY A 4 4.22 0.07 3.74
C GLY A 4 3.03 0.17 2.78
N GLY A 5 2.15 1.15 3.01
CA GLY A 5 0.96 1.47 2.22
C GLY A 5 1.15 2.68 1.31
N GLY A 6 2.35 2.85 0.75
CA GLY A 6 2.60 3.80 -0.34
C GLY A 6 2.26 3.22 -1.72
N PRO A 7 2.55 3.95 -2.81
CA PRO A 7 2.19 3.51 -4.16
C PRO A 7 2.71 2.12 -4.52
N ALA A 8 3.96 1.81 -4.16
CA ALA A 8 4.55 0.49 -4.41
C ALA A 8 3.81 -0.64 -3.68
N GLY A 9 3.58 -0.47 -2.37
CA GLY A 9 2.91 -1.49 -1.54
C GLY A 9 1.45 -1.70 -1.93
N LEU A 10 0.71 -0.61 -2.16
CA LEU A 10 -0.68 -0.69 -2.60
C LEU A 10 -0.81 -1.33 -3.99
N THR A 11 0.09 -1.01 -4.93
CA THR A 11 0.12 -1.66 -6.25
C THR A 11 0.40 -3.16 -6.12
N ALA A 12 1.41 -3.54 -5.32
CA ALA A 12 1.71 -4.95 -5.08
C ALA A 12 0.53 -5.69 -4.44
N ALA A 13 -0.19 -5.05 -3.52
CA ALA A 13 -1.37 -5.61 -2.88
C ALA A 13 -2.51 -5.84 -3.89
N ILE A 14 -2.80 -4.84 -4.74
CA ILE A 14 -3.82 -4.93 -5.79
C ILE A 14 -3.51 -6.10 -6.74
N TYR A 15 -2.27 -6.20 -7.24
CA TYR A 15 -1.89 -7.27 -8.14
C TYR A 15 -2.02 -8.64 -7.47
N ARG A 16 -1.53 -8.79 -6.24
CA ARG A 16 -1.61 -10.05 -5.49
C ARG A 16 -3.06 -10.47 -5.22
N ALA A 17 -3.91 -9.53 -4.81
CA ALA A 17 -5.34 -9.79 -4.58
C ALA A 17 -6.06 -10.22 -5.87
N ARG A 18 -5.73 -9.62 -7.02
CA ARG A 18 -6.30 -10.01 -8.33
C ARG A 18 -5.91 -11.44 -8.76
N PHE A 19 -4.79 -11.97 -8.27
CA PHE A 19 -4.42 -13.37 -8.42
C PHE A 19 -5.09 -14.30 -7.39
N ARG A 20 -6.13 -13.84 -6.68
CA ARG A 20 -6.87 -14.58 -5.65
C ARG A 20 -5.97 -15.12 -4.54
N ARG A 21 -4.93 -14.37 -4.19
CA ARG A 21 -4.05 -14.68 -3.06
C ARG A 21 -4.32 -13.72 -1.93
N ASP A 22 -4.42 -14.26 -0.72
CA ASP A 22 -4.55 -13.45 0.48
C ASP A 22 -3.34 -12.53 0.63
N VAL A 23 -3.64 -11.29 0.99
CA VAL A 23 -2.66 -10.25 1.22
C VAL A 23 -3.17 -9.29 2.29
N VAL A 24 -2.25 -8.96 3.19
CA VAL A 24 -2.42 -7.98 4.24
C VAL A 24 -1.34 -6.92 4.08
N VAL A 25 -1.70 -5.66 4.28
CA VAL A 25 -0.82 -4.49 4.23
C VAL A 25 -0.75 -3.88 5.63
N PHE A 26 0.45 -3.71 6.16
CA PHE A 26 0.70 -2.91 7.38
C PHE A 26 1.24 -1.56 6.97
N ASP A 27 0.60 -0.50 7.40
CA ASP A 27 0.97 0.86 7.03
C ASP A 27 0.78 1.83 8.18
N ASP A 28 1.76 2.69 8.43
CA ASP A 28 1.74 3.66 9.52
C ASP A 28 1.26 5.06 9.07
N GLY A 29 0.74 5.17 7.85
CA GLY A 29 0.23 6.41 7.27
C GLY A 29 1.31 7.37 6.74
N ASN A 30 2.61 7.09 6.91
CA ASN A 30 3.69 8.04 6.59
C ASN A 30 4.29 7.84 5.19
N SER A 31 3.46 7.53 4.18
CA SER A 31 3.95 7.39 2.81
C SER A 31 4.53 8.72 2.29
N ARG A 32 5.76 8.72 1.78
CA ARG A 32 6.38 9.91 1.14
C ARG A 32 5.53 10.53 0.03
N ALA A 33 4.65 9.75 -0.61
CA ALA A 33 3.76 10.27 -1.63
C ALA A 33 2.81 11.35 -1.07
N SER A 34 2.45 11.31 0.22
CA SER A 34 1.57 12.31 0.85
C SER A 34 2.15 13.73 0.87
N TRP A 35 3.48 13.87 0.73
CA TRP A 35 4.17 15.16 0.72
C TRP A 35 4.10 15.87 -0.62
N ILE A 36 3.67 15.16 -1.68
CA ILE A 36 3.59 15.72 -3.03
C ILE A 36 2.33 16.59 -3.12
N PRO A 37 2.45 17.92 -3.28
CA PRO A 37 1.28 18.77 -3.40
C PRO A 37 0.48 18.43 -4.66
N LYS A 38 1.20 18.24 -5.78
CA LYS A 38 0.65 17.83 -7.06
C LYS A 38 1.73 17.18 -7.93
N SER A 39 1.48 15.97 -8.41
CA SER A 39 2.30 15.27 -9.40
C SER A 39 1.70 15.45 -10.78
N HIS A 40 2.53 15.84 -11.76
CA HIS A 40 2.18 15.91 -13.18
C HIS A 40 2.78 14.77 -14.01
N ASN A 41 3.56 13.89 -13.36
CA ASN A 41 4.27 12.79 -14.01
C ASN A 41 3.66 11.41 -13.72
N HIS A 42 2.48 11.35 -13.09
CA HIS A 42 1.76 10.10 -12.90
C HIS A 42 0.78 9.88 -14.06
N PRO A 43 0.97 8.84 -14.90
CA PRO A 43 0.09 8.57 -16.03
C PRO A 43 -1.36 8.37 -15.59
N GLY A 44 -2.31 8.79 -16.44
CA GLY A 44 -3.75 8.70 -16.16
C GLY A 44 -4.35 9.94 -15.47
N PHE A 45 -3.52 10.93 -15.09
CA PHE A 45 -3.96 12.20 -14.52
C PHE A 45 -3.41 13.38 -15.34
N PRO A 46 -4.03 13.72 -16.50
CA PRO A 46 -3.54 14.77 -17.39
C PRO A 46 -3.47 16.15 -16.71
N GLU A 47 -4.40 16.44 -15.81
CA GLU A 47 -4.42 17.67 -15.02
C GLU A 47 -3.53 17.61 -13.77
N GLY A 48 -2.79 16.51 -13.58
CA GLY A 48 -2.05 16.17 -12.37
C GLY A 48 -2.92 15.66 -11.21
N ILE A 49 -2.28 15.08 -10.20
CA ILE A 49 -2.96 14.53 -9.01
C ILE A 49 -2.20 14.86 -7.73
N GLY A 50 -2.92 15.19 -6.65
CA GLY A 50 -2.33 15.39 -5.33
C GLY A 50 -1.85 14.08 -4.72
N GLY A 51 -0.75 14.11 -3.97
CA GLY A 51 -0.17 12.91 -3.35
C GLY A 51 -1.12 12.18 -2.40
N ASN A 52 -1.82 12.92 -1.55
CA ASN A 52 -2.84 12.37 -0.66
C ASN A 52 -4.03 11.78 -1.43
N GLU A 53 -4.47 12.47 -2.49
CA GLU A 53 -5.56 11.99 -3.33
C GLU A 53 -5.20 10.69 -4.06
N LEU A 54 -3.97 10.60 -4.59
CA LEU A 54 -3.46 9.37 -5.20
C LEU A 54 -3.50 8.21 -4.20
N LEU A 55 -3.00 8.42 -2.96
CA LEU A 55 -3.02 7.39 -1.92
C LEU A 55 -4.44 6.94 -1.57
N VAL A 56 -5.39 7.86 -1.43
CA VAL A 56 -6.81 7.53 -1.15
C VAL A 56 -7.39 6.67 -2.27
N ARG A 57 -7.18 7.05 -3.54
CA ARG A 57 -7.67 6.28 -4.70
C ARG A 57 -7.04 4.88 -4.77
N MET A 58 -5.75 4.76 -4.48
CA MET A 58 -5.04 3.48 -4.45
C MET A 58 -5.51 2.57 -3.31
N ARG A 59 -5.78 3.12 -2.12
CA ARG A 59 -6.37 2.35 -1.00
C ARG A 59 -7.75 1.83 -1.34
N ALA A 60 -8.63 2.69 -1.85
CA ALA A 60 -9.97 2.30 -2.28
C ALA A 60 -9.93 1.20 -3.35
N GLN A 61 -8.97 1.27 -4.29
CA GLN A 61 -8.77 0.22 -5.27
C GLN A 61 -8.31 -1.10 -4.63
N ALA A 62 -7.39 -1.06 -3.65
CA ALA A 62 -6.94 -2.24 -2.93
C ALA A 62 -8.09 -2.91 -2.15
N GLU A 63 -8.85 -2.13 -1.39
CA GLU A 63 -10.01 -2.58 -0.61
C GLU A 63 -11.08 -3.22 -1.51
N ARG A 64 -11.32 -2.66 -2.71
CA ARG A 64 -12.24 -3.23 -3.70
C ARG A 64 -11.88 -4.66 -4.12
N TYR A 65 -10.60 -5.04 -4.05
CA TYR A 65 -10.14 -6.40 -4.33
C TYR A 65 -9.97 -7.26 -3.07
N GLY A 66 -10.46 -6.80 -1.91
CA GLY A 66 -10.42 -7.55 -0.65
C GLY A 66 -9.08 -7.51 0.07
N VAL A 67 -8.20 -6.55 -0.25
CA VAL A 67 -6.96 -6.34 0.51
C VAL A 67 -7.32 -5.86 1.92
N VAL A 68 -6.74 -6.48 2.94
CA VAL A 68 -6.85 -6.04 4.33
C VAL A 68 -5.73 -5.04 4.63
N LEU A 69 -6.08 -3.84 5.11
CA LEU A 69 -5.12 -2.82 5.53
C LEU A 69 -5.17 -2.64 7.06
N HIS A 70 -4.04 -2.81 7.72
CA HIS A 70 -3.85 -2.45 9.12
C HIS A 70 -3.10 -1.13 9.22
N HIS A 71 -3.64 -0.20 10.02
CA HIS A 71 -3.00 1.06 10.32
C HIS A 71 -2.03 0.90 11.50
N GLU A 72 -0.89 0.27 11.24
CA GLU A 72 0.09 -0.13 12.23
C GLU A 72 1.51 0.03 11.69
N ARG A 73 2.45 0.40 12.56
CA ARG A 73 3.88 0.43 12.25
C ARG A 73 4.50 -0.92 12.60
N ALA A 74 4.99 -1.65 11.60
CA ALA A 74 5.83 -2.81 11.85
C ALA A 74 7.19 -2.36 12.42
N THR A 75 7.57 -2.86 13.59
CA THR A 75 8.83 -2.50 14.28
C THR A 75 9.91 -3.57 14.16
N ALA A 76 9.50 -4.83 13.96
CA ALA A 76 10.41 -5.95 13.77
C ALA A 76 9.85 -6.98 12.78
N LEU A 77 10.77 -7.66 12.08
CA LEU A 77 10.47 -8.77 11.19
C LEU A 77 11.37 -9.96 11.52
N GLU A 78 10.77 -11.10 11.82
CA GLU A 78 11.47 -12.35 12.09
C GLU A 78 11.13 -13.36 10.98
N ARG A 79 12.16 -13.96 10.38
CA ARG A 79 11.98 -15.07 9.43
C ARG A 79 12.02 -16.39 10.19
N LYS A 80 10.94 -17.16 10.16
CA LYS A 80 10.88 -18.51 10.77
C LYS A 80 10.67 -19.54 9.66
N GLY A 81 11.73 -20.28 9.31
CA GLY A 81 11.64 -21.37 8.33
C GLY A 81 11.11 -20.93 6.96
N ASP A 82 10.15 -21.66 6.42
CA ASP A 82 9.38 -21.39 5.21
C ASP A 82 8.33 -20.27 5.37
N GLY A 83 8.22 -19.67 6.57
CA GLY A 83 7.34 -18.54 6.89
C GLY A 83 8.06 -17.27 7.36
N SER A 84 7.32 -16.15 7.37
CA SER A 84 7.74 -14.89 7.99
C SER A 84 6.70 -14.48 9.04
N SER A 85 7.13 -14.06 10.22
CA SER A 85 6.27 -13.48 11.28
C SER A 85 6.72 -12.05 11.59
N TYR A 86 5.79 -11.14 11.89
CA TYR A 86 6.10 -9.75 12.28
C TYR A 86 5.59 -9.50 13.70
N ARG A 87 6.18 -8.52 14.39
CA ARG A 87 5.75 -8.06 15.72
C ARG A 87 5.45 -6.56 15.64
N GLN A 88 4.40 -6.15 16.37
CA GLN A 88 4.00 -4.76 16.56
C GLN A 88 4.96 -4.06 17.53
#